data_AF-C3ZGL5-F1
#
_entry.id   AF-C3ZGL5-F1
#
_cell.length_a   1.000
_cell.length_b   1.000
_cell.length_c   1.000
_cell.angle_alpha   90.00
_cell.angle_beta   90.00
_cell.angle_gamma   90.00
#
_symmetry.space_group_name_H-M   'P 1'
#
loop_
_entity.id
_entity.type
_entity.pdbx_description
1 polymer ?
#
loop_
_entity_poly.entity_id
_entity_poly.type
_entity_poly.pdbx_seq_one_letter_code
_entity_poly.pdbx_strand_id
1 'polypeptide(L)'
;MSAYDTVQKGSLKLKGTDDGGIKKKKKKKKEKKRILEQITSKEATSEEGLDTRTPAQRKFAEVQERRQMERVMNKAALTHKQRVESFNKHLDKLTEHYDIPKVSWTK
;
A
#
# COMPACT_ATOMS: atom_id res chain seq x y z
N MET A 1 35.36 -20.62 37.55
CA MET A 1 34.98 -19.25 37.12
C MET A 1 34.01 -19.39 35.95
N SER A 2 32.90 -18.67 35.93
CA SER A 2 31.82 -18.86 34.94
C SER A 2 32.17 -18.13 33.63
N ALA A 3 31.84 -18.76 32.49
CA ALA A 3 32.16 -18.27 31.14
C ALA A 3 31.50 -16.93 30.76
N TYR A 4 30.68 -16.34 31.64
CA TYR A 4 29.89 -15.13 31.37
C TYR A 4 30.27 -13.92 32.23
N ASP A 5 31.31 -14.02 33.06
CA ASP A 5 31.74 -12.90 33.91
C ASP A 5 32.35 -11.73 33.11
N THR A 6 32.86 -11.98 31.89
CA THR A 6 33.53 -10.96 31.05
C THR A 6 32.61 -10.30 30.01
N VAL A 7 31.33 -10.67 29.95
CA VAL A 7 30.41 -10.16 28.93
C VAL A 7 29.85 -8.79 29.35
N GLN A 8 30.04 -7.75 28.53
CA GLN A 8 29.50 -6.42 28.80
C GLN A 8 27.96 -6.43 28.74
N LYS A 9 27.31 -6.21 29.89
CA LYS A 9 25.84 -6.24 30.05
C LYS A 9 25.16 -4.88 29.77
N GLY A 10 25.58 -4.18 28.72
CA GLY A 10 25.08 -2.84 28.36
C GLY A 10 24.55 -2.75 26.92
N SER A 11 23.76 -1.72 26.62
CA SER A 11 23.32 -1.46 25.24
C SER A 11 24.52 -1.09 24.36
N LEU A 12 24.62 -1.74 23.19
CA LEU A 12 25.72 -1.54 22.24
C LEU A 12 25.71 -0.10 21.71
N LYS A 13 26.74 0.68 22.05
CA LYS A 13 26.95 2.03 21.50
C LYS A 13 27.97 1.98 20.37
N LEU A 14 27.54 2.42 19.18
CA LEU A 14 28.40 2.51 18.01
C LEU A 14 29.05 3.90 17.96
N LYS A 15 30.37 3.93 17.72
CA LYS A 15 31.12 5.18 17.61
C LYS A 15 30.69 5.93 16.35
N GLY A 16 30.12 7.12 16.51
CA GLY A 16 29.61 7.95 15.42
C GLY A 16 28.09 8.17 15.43
N THR A 17 27.35 7.47 16.30
CA THR A 17 25.95 7.81 16.60
C THR A 17 25.88 8.44 17.98
N ASP A 18 25.64 9.76 18.03
CA ASP A 18 25.09 10.42 19.21
C ASP A 18 23.87 9.64 19.69
N ASP A 19 23.65 9.57 21.01
CA ASP A 19 22.54 8.91 21.71
C ASP A 19 21.15 9.49 21.34
N GLY A 20 20.83 9.44 20.06
CA GLY A 20 19.61 9.95 19.46
C GLY A 20 18.57 8.85 19.43
N GLY A 21 17.97 8.58 20.59
CA GLY A 21 16.74 7.80 20.65
C GLY A 21 15.78 8.27 19.55
N ILE A 22 15.50 7.39 18.58
CA ILE A 22 14.66 7.72 17.43
C ILE A 22 13.24 7.96 17.97
N LYS A 23 12.94 9.23 18.25
CA LYS A 23 11.61 9.71 18.64
C LYS A 23 10.66 9.38 17.49
N LYS A 24 9.95 8.25 17.57
CA LYS A 24 8.94 7.80 16.58
C LYS A 24 7.98 8.93 16.17
N LYS A 25 7.69 9.87 17.08
CA LYS A 25 6.93 11.11 16.81
C LYS A 25 7.61 12.08 15.82
N LYS A 26 8.94 12.26 15.87
CA LYS A 26 9.70 13.14 14.95
C LYS A 26 9.75 12.55 13.53
N LYS A 27 9.88 11.22 13.39
CA LYS A 27 9.83 10.52 12.09
C LYS A 27 8.45 10.65 11.43
N LYS A 28 7.36 10.43 12.18
CA LYS A 28 5.98 10.59 11.69
C LYS A 28 5.65 12.03 11.27
N LYS A 29 6.18 13.04 11.99
CA LYS A 29 6.01 14.46 11.63
C LYS A 29 6.77 14.83 10.34
N LYS A 30 7.98 14.27 10.14
CA LYS A 30 8.78 14.47 8.91
C LYS A 30 8.11 13.84 7.69
N GLU A 31 7.52 12.66 7.85
CA GLU A 31 6.80 11.96 6.79
C GLU A 31 5.52 12.70 6.37
N LYS A 32 4.72 13.16 7.34
CA LYS A 32 3.55 14.01 7.05
C LYS A 32 3.91 15.30 6.31
N LYS A 33 5.02 15.95 6.67
CA LYS A 33 5.50 17.15 5.96
C LYS A 33 5.90 16.85 4.52
N ARG A 34 6.59 15.73 4.27
CA ARG A 34 6.97 15.30 2.91
C ARG A 34 5.77 14.98 2.04
N ILE A 35 4.75 14.31 2.60
CA ILE A 35 3.50 14.03 1.89
C ILE A 35 2.78 15.35 1.55
N LEU A 36 2.74 16.30 2.48
CA LEU A 36 2.13 17.61 2.27
C LEU A 36 2.86 18.40 1.17
N GLU A 37 4.20 18.47 1.23
CA GLU A 37 5.03 19.12 0.20
C GLU A 37 4.84 18.48 -1.18
N GLN A 38 4.70 17.16 -1.25
CA GLN A 38 4.49 16.42 -2.50
C GLN A 38 3.08 16.58 -3.09
N ILE A 39 2.07 16.90 -2.25
CA ILE A 39 0.72 17.24 -2.71
C ILE A 39 0.72 18.68 -3.23
N THR A 40 1.31 19.62 -2.49
CA THR A 40 1.37 21.03 -2.91
C THR A 40 2.22 21.26 -4.16
N SER A 41 3.29 20.47 -4.36
CA SER A 41 4.11 20.58 -5.58
C SER A 41 3.44 19.99 -6.82
N LYS A 42 2.50 19.06 -6.67
CA LYS A 42 1.70 18.54 -7.79
C LYS A 42 0.61 19.50 -8.22
N GLU A 43 -0.02 20.22 -7.28
CA GLU A 43 -0.99 21.28 -7.59
C GLU A 43 -0.33 22.49 -8.27
N ALA A 44 0.94 22.80 -7.96
CA ALA A 44 1.67 23.89 -8.60
C ALA A 44 2.18 23.58 -10.03
N THR A 45 2.07 22.35 -10.51
CA THR A 45 2.48 21.93 -11.88
C THR A 45 1.32 21.78 -12.86
N SER A 46 0.08 22.07 -12.46
CA SER A 46 -0.96 22.37 -13.44
C SER A 46 -0.77 23.81 -13.89
N GLU A 47 0.12 24.02 -14.85
CA GLU A 47 0.23 25.30 -15.52
C GLU A 47 -1.15 25.74 -16.00
N GLU A 48 -1.62 26.85 -15.44
CA GLU A 48 -2.72 27.62 -16.00
C GLU A 48 -2.28 28.10 -17.39
N GLY A 49 -2.92 27.57 -18.44
CA GLY A 49 -2.80 28.16 -19.77
C GLY A 49 -2.78 27.13 -20.90
N LEU A 50 -3.98 26.76 -21.36
CA LEU A 50 -4.27 25.91 -22.53
C LEU A 50 -4.07 24.42 -22.30
N ASP A 51 -5.21 23.73 -22.13
CA ASP A 51 -5.28 22.27 -22.25
C ASP A 51 -4.88 21.85 -23.68
N THR A 52 -3.62 21.45 -23.84
CA THR A 52 -3.04 20.96 -25.12
C THR A 52 -3.57 19.59 -25.53
N ARG A 53 -4.45 18.98 -24.72
CA ARG A 53 -5.03 17.66 -25.00
C ARG A 53 -5.91 17.69 -26.24
N THR A 54 -5.81 16.61 -27.01
CA THR A 54 -6.71 16.38 -28.13
C THR A 54 -8.16 16.17 -27.65
N PRO A 55 -9.17 16.41 -28.50
CA PRO A 55 -10.57 16.15 -28.12
C PRO A 55 -10.82 14.73 -27.61
N ALA A 56 -10.11 13.74 -28.14
CA ALA A 56 -10.17 12.35 -27.68
C ALA A 56 -9.59 12.18 -26.26
N GLN A 57 -8.47 12.84 -25.96
CA GLN A 57 -7.84 12.81 -24.64
C GLN A 57 -8.72 13.50 -23.58
N ARG A 58 -9.39 14.61 -23.93
CA ARG A 58 -10.35 15.28 -23.04
C ARG A 58 -11.52 14.38 -22.67
N LYS A 59 -12.16 13.75 -23.67
CA LYS A 59 -13.26 12.79 -23.43
C LYS A 59 -12.80 11.59 -22.59
N PHE A 60 -11.60 11.07 -22.83
CA PHE A 60 -11.06 9.98 -22.02
C PHE A 60 -10.83 10.41 -20.56
N ALA A 61 -10.30 11.62 -20.33
CA ALA A 61 -10.09 12.16 -18.99
C ALA A 61 -11.41 12.31 -18.23
N GLU A 62 -12.44 12.89 -18.86
CA GLU A 62 -13.78 13.02 -18.28
C GLU A 62 -14.37 11.66 -17.90
N VAL A 63 -14.27 10.67 -18.79
CA VAL A 63 -14.73 9.30 -18.50
C VAL A 63 -13.92 8.65 -17.38
N GLN A 64 -12.60 8.89 -17.30
CA GLN A 64 -11.76 8.40 -16.21
C GLN A 64 -12.13 9.04 -14.88
N GLU A 65 -12.34 10.35 -14.84
CA GLU A 65 -12.77 11.08 -13.64
C GLU A 65 -14.10 10.54 -13.13
N ARG A 66 -15.07 10.33 -14.02
CA ARG A 66 -16.36 9.70 -13.67
C ARG A 66 -16.16 8.32 -13.04
N ARG A 67 -15.38 7.45 -13.69
CA ARG A 67 -15.08 6.10 -13.17
C ARG A 67 -14.25 6.12 -11.89
N GLN A 68 -13.41 7.14 -11.72
CA GLN A 68 -12.57 7.29 -10.54
C GLN A 68 -13.43 7.58 -9.33
N MET A 69 -14.43 8.46 -9.44
CA MET A 69 -15.40 8.71 -8.37
C MET A 69 -16.10 7.41 -7.96
N GLU A 70 -16.63 6.64 -8.92
CA GLU A 70 -17.26 5.35 -8.66
C GLU A 70 -16.30 4.36 -7.97
N ARG A 71 -15.05 4.25 -8.45
CA ARG A 71 -14.02 3.39 -7.84
C ARG A 71 -13.67 3.81 -6.42
N VAL A 72 -13.60 5.12 -6.16
CA VAL A 72 -13.32 5.67 -4.83
C VAL A 72 -14.47 5.31 -3.88
N MET A 73 -15.72 5.52 -4.30
CA MET A 73 -16.90 5.15 -3.52
C MET A 73 -16.93 3.66 -3.21
N ASN A 74 -16.73 2.81 -4.22
CA ASN A 74 -16.72 1.35 -4.05
C ASN A 74 -15.59 0.85 -3.14
N LYS A 75 -14.39 1.42 -3.25
CA LYS A 75 -13.26 1.09 -2.36
C LYS A 75 -13.47 1.57 -0.93
N ALA A 76 -14.15 2.71 -0.76
CA ALA A 76 -14.49 3.25 0.55
C ALA A 76 -15.60 2.45 1.24
N ALA A 77 -16.55 1.90 0.47
CA ALA A 77 -17.66 1.10 0.99
C ALA A 77 -17.21 -0.18 1.72
N LEU A 78 -16.12 -0.81 1.26
CA LEU A 78 -15.63 -2.07 1.84
C LEU A 78 -14.33 -1.87 2.62
N THR A 79 -14.36 -2.25 3.89
CA THR A 79 -13.15 -2.35 4.71
C THR A 79 -12.20 -3.41 4.14
N HIS A 80 -10.91 -3.30 4.47
CA HIS A 80 -9.92 -4.29 4.03
C HIS A 80 -10.28 -5.70 4.54
N LYS A 81 -10.72 -5.83 5.79
CA LYS A 81 -11.14 -7.10 6.39
C LYS A 81 -12.30 -7.73 5.61
N GLN A 82 -13.34 -6.97 5.29
CA GLN A 82 -14.47 -7.45 4.49
C GLN A 82 -14.04 -7.87 3.08
N ARG A 83 -13.09 -7.16 2.45
CA ARG A 83 -12.51 -7.56 1.16
C ARG A 83 -11.80 -8.91 1.27
N VAL A 84 -10.96 -9.10 2.28
CA VAL A 84 -10.27 -10.37 2.53
C VAL A 84 -11.26 -11.49 2.80
N GLU A 85 -12.27 -11.26 3.64
CA GLU A 85 -13.33 -12.24 3.90
C GLU A 85 -14.12 -12.62 2.64
N SER A 86 -14.50 -11.64 1.81
CA SER A 86 -15.19 -11.90 0.55
C SER A 86 -14.33 -12.70 -0.43
N PHE A 87 -13.02 -12.44 -0.44
CA PHE A 87 -12.07 -13.16 -1.27
C PHE A 87 -11.89 -14.60 -0.78
N ASN A 88 -11.73 -14.80 0.52
CA ASN A 88 -11.63 -16.14 1.10
C ASN A 88 -12.92 -16.95 0.85
N LYS A 89 -14.10 -16.35 1.05
CA LYS A 89 -15.38 -16.97 0.70
C LYS A 89 -15.50 -17.32 -0.79
N HIS A 90 -14.84 -16.58 -1.67
CA HIS A 90 -14.80 -16.89 -3.09
C HIS A 90 -13.88 -18.09 -3.36
N LEU A 91 -12.69 -18.11 -2.76
CA LEU A 91 -11.74 -19.23 -2.85
C LEU A 91 -12.32 -20.53 -2.29
N ASP A 92 -13.06 -20.48 -1.17
CA ASP A 92 -13.71 -21.66 -0.59
C ASP A 92 -14.77 -22.26 -1.52
N LYS A 93 -15.35 -21.46 -2.42
CA LYS A 93 -16.34 -21.90 -3.40
C LYS A 93 -15.72 -22.35 -4.72
N LEU A 94 -14.46 -22.00 -4.98
CA LEU A 94 -13.76 -22.41 -6.19
C LEU A 94 -13.46 -23.91 -6.10
N THR A 95 -13.65 -24.60 -7.22
CA THR A 95 -13.33 -26.02 -7.32
C THR A 95 -11.83 -26.20 -7.25
N GLU A 96 -11.36 -27.10 -6.38
CA GLU A 96 -9.95 -27.46 -6.31
C GLU A 96 -9.45 -28.11 -7.61
N HIS A 97 -10.33 -28.85 -8.29
CA HIS A 97 -10.04 -29.58 -9.51
C HIS A 97 -10.80 -28.95 -10.68
N TYR A 98 -10.07 -28.59 -11.74
CA TYR A 98 -10.61 -27.95 -12.95
C TYR A 98 -10.85 -28.94 -14.09
N ASP A 99 -10.70 -30.23 -13.85
CA ASP A 99 -10.88 -31.29 -14.83
C ASP A 99 -11.60 -32.49 -14.20
N ILE A 100 -12.27 -33.27 -15.04
CA ILE A 100 -13.09 -34.40 -14.61
C ILE A 100 -12.15 -35.53 -14.21
N PRO A 101 -12.35 -36.17 -13.05
CA PRO A 101 -11.54 -37.31 -12.67
C PRO A 101 -11.63 -38.40 -13.74
N LYS A 102 -10.47 -39.00 -14.07
CA LYS A 102 -10.39 -40.06 -15.08
C LYS A 102 -11.21 -41.27 -14.63
N VAL A 103 -12.12 -41.71 -15.49
CA VAL A 103 -12.94 -42.91 -15.25
C VAL A 103 -12.13 -44.14 -15.63
N SER A 104 -11.32 -44.67 -14.72
CA SER A 104 -10.75 -46.01 -14.85
C SER A 104 -11.58 -47.02 -14.05
N TRP A 105 -11.95 -48.14 -14.67
CA TRP A 105 -12.48 -49.31 -13.96
C TRP A 105 -11.33 -50.02 -13.25
N THR A 106 -10.90 -49.52 -12.10
CA THR A 106 -10.10 -50.29 -11.13
C THR A 106 -10.08 -49.56 -9.79
N LYS A 107 -10.11 -50.35 -8.71
CA LYS A 107 -10.34 -49.95 -7.32
C LYS A 107 -9.13 -49.29 -6.69
#